data_AF-A4KWE5-F1
#
_entry.id   AF-A4KWE5-F1
#
_cell.length_a   1.000
_cell.length_b   1.000
_cell.length_c   1.000
_cell.angle_alpha   90.00
_cell.angle_beta   90.00
_cell.angle_gamma   90.00
#
_symmetry.space_group_name_H-M   'P 1'
#
loop_
_entity.id
_entity.type
_entity.pdbx_description
1 polymer ?
#
loop_
_entity_poly.entity_id
_entity_poly.type
_entity_poly.pdbx_seq_one_letter_code
_entity_poly.pdbx_strand_id
1 'polypeptide(L)'
;MVPYATTADGHPEKDECFEDNEIKSNSLPKLEILYFNVMTFTFLHLSALYGLYLGFTSVKWATIGLGIIFYFFAEIGITAGAHRLWSHRSYKAKLPLEILLMVFNSMAFQNTALSWARDHRVHHKCPDTNGDPHNANRGFFYSHVGWLMTKKSDEVIKQGKLCDVADLYSNPVLRFQKKYAVPFIGTLCFVLPTLIPMYFWGETLNNAWHFNMFRYVINLNATFCVNSVVHKWGYKPYDKNICPTQNV
;
A
#
# COMPACT_ATOMS: atom_id res chain seq x y z
N MET A 1 4.25 29.19 9.41
CA MET A 1 3.21 29.35 8.38
C MET A 1 3.90 30.00 7.21
N VAL A 2 4.42 29.19 6.29
CA VAL A 2 5.20 29.69 5.14
C VAL A 2 4.24 29.82 3.95
N PRO A 3 4.26 30.92 3.18
CA PRO A 3 3.19 31.21 2.23
C PRO A 3 3.24 30.26 1.04
N TYR A 4 2.08 29.84 0.56
CA TYR A 4 1.95 29.22 -0.76
C TYR A 4 2.43 30.22 -1.83
N ALA A 5 3.22 29.73 -2.79
CA ALA A 5 3.55 30.52 -3.98
C ALA A 5 2.24 30.83 -4.72
N THR A 6 1.98 32.11 -4.94
CA THR A 6 0.82 32.61 -5.69
C THR A 6 1.34 33.23 -6.97
N THR A 7 0.60 33.07 -8.07
CA THR A 7 0.89 33.78 -9.32
C THR A 7 0.69 35.29 -9.11
N ALA A 8 1.22 36.11 -10.04
CA ALA A 8 1.18 37.58 -9.93
C ALA A 8 -0.24 38.20 -9.86
N ASP A 9 -1.28 37.40 -10.08
CA ASP A 9 -2.72 37.73 -10.01
C ASP A 9 -3.44 37.09 -8.80
N GLY A 10 -2.71 36.53 -7.83
CA GLY A 10 -3.25 36.08 -6.54
C GLY A 10 -4.06 34.78 -6.59
N HIS A 11 -3.98 34.03 -7.69
CA HIS A 11 -4.56 32.69 -7.79
C HIS A 11 -3.54 31.63 -7.32
N PRO A 12 -3.98 30.50 -6.73
CA PRO A 12 -3.09 29.37 -6.51
C PRO A 12 -2.53 28.93 -7.87
N GLU A 13 -1.21 28.78 -7.95
CA GLU A 13 -0.51 28.29 -9.14
C GLU A 13 -1.18 26.98 -9.57
N LYS A 14 -1.77 26.96 -10.77
CA LYS A 14 -2.50 25.80 -11.26
C LYS A 14 -1.55 24.61 -11.35
N ASP A 15 -1.97 23.45 -10.85
CA ASP A 15 -1.20 22.23 -10.92
C ASP A 15 -0.97 21.82 -12.39
N GLU A 16 0.16 22.21 -12.98
CA GLU A 16 0.52 21.92 -14.39
C GLU A 16 0.52 20.41 -14.72
N CYS A 17 0.60 19.50 -13.73
CA CYS A 17 0.43 18.04 -13.99
C CYS A 17 -0.98 17.69 -14.48
N PHE A 18 -1.98 18.49 -14.13
CA PHE A 18 -3.38 18.24 -14.47
C PHE A 18 -3.89 19.06 -15.66
N GLU A 19 -3.20 20.15 -16.08
CA GLU A 19 -3.66 20.99 -17.20
C GLU A 19 -2.93 20.80 -18.54
N ASP A 20 -1.73 20.20 -18.61
CA ASP A 20 -1.00 20.07 -19.90
C ASP A 20 -0.86 18.64 -20.45
N ASN A 21 -1.58 17.69 -19.87
CA ASN A 21 -1.93 16.48 -20.59
C ASN A 21 -3.42 16.55 -20.95
N GLU A 22 -3.73 17.29 -22.02
CA GLU A 22 -4.68 16.76 -23.00
C GLU A 22 -4.16 15.38 -23.42
N ILE A 23 -4.38 14.37 -22.56
CA ILE A 23 -4.34 12.98 -22.94
C ILE A 23 -5.38 12.92 -24.03
N LYS A 24 -4.91 12.95 -25.29
CA LYS A 24 -5.64 12.52 -26.47
C LYS A 24 -6.56 11.42 -25.99
N SER A 25 -7.86 11.65 -26.11
CA SER A 25 -8.94 10.84 -25.56
C SER A 25 -8.87 9.39 -26.07
N ASN A 26 -7.88 8.64 -25.63
CA ASN A 26 -7.97 7.21 -25.45
C ASN A 26 -8.78 7.09 -24.18
N SER A 27 -10.11 7.09 -24.35
CA SER A 27 -11.10 6.97 -23.28
C SER A 27 -10.57 6.04 -22.19
N LEU A 28 -10.36 6.57 -20.97
CA LEU A 28 -9.92 5.78 -19.82
C LEU A 28 -10.71 4.46 -19.82
N PRO A 29 -10.05 3.28 -19.80
CA PRO A 29 -10.77 2.02 -19.86
C PRO A 29 -11.87 1.97 -18.80
N LYS A 30 -13.02 1.45 -19.22
CA LYS A 30 -14.20 1.26 -18.37
C LYS A 30 -13.81 0.40 -17.17
N LEU A 31 -14.21 0.84 -15.98
CA LEU A 31 -13.95 0.11 -14.75
C LEU A 31 -14.94 -1.05 -14.62
N GLU A 32 -14.43 -2.25 -14.40
CA GLU A 32 -15.23 -3.40 -14.02
C GLU A 32 -15.06 -3.64 -12.51
N ILE A 33 -16.14 -3.47 -11.76
CA ILE A 33 -16.12 -3.49 -10.30
C ILE A 33 -16.07 -4.93 -9.78
N LEU A 34 -15.14 -5.17 -8.85
CA LEU A 34 -15.02 -6.41 -8.08
C LEU A 34 -15.80 -6.27 -6.78
N TYR A 35 -17.11 -6.56 -6.79
CA TYR A 35 -17.99 -6.38 -5.63
C TYR A 35 -17.51 -7.13 -4.37
N PHE A 36 -16.86 -8.28 -4.53
CA PHE A 36 -16.25 -9.01 -3.41
C PHE A 36 -15.18 -8.18 -2.70
N ASN A 37 -14.32 -7.49 -3.47
CA ASN A 37 -13.29 -6.62 -2.92
C ASN A 37 -13.93 -5.39 -2.27
N VAL A 38 -14.96 -4.82 -2.87
CA VAL A 38 -15.73 -3.69 -2.29
C VAL A 38 -16.29 -4.08 -0.91
N MET A 39 -16.96 -5.23 -0.81
CA MET A 39 -17.50 -5.72 0.46
C MET A 39 -16.39 -5.99 1.49
N THR A 40 -15.27 -6.55 1.04
CA THR A 40 -14.11 -6.84 1.91
C THR A 40 -13.50 -5.56 2.46
N PHE A 41 -13.18 -4.57 1.62
CA PHE A 41 -12.63 -3.29 2.09
C PHE A 41 -13.63 -2.54 2.97
N THR A 42 -14.93 -2.57 2.65
CA THR A 42 -15.97 -1.99 3.50
C THR A 42 -15.97 -2.63 4.88
N PHE A 43 -15.98 -3.96 4.96
CA PHE A 43 -15.92 -4.69 6.23
C PHE A 43 -14.66 -4.36 7.03
N LEU A 44 -13.48 -4.37 6.38
CA LEU A 44 -12.21 -4.07 7.03
C LEU A 44 -12.22 -2.67 7.66
N HIS A 45 -12.70 -1.66 6.95
CA HIS A 45 -12.73 -0.28 7.45
C HIS A 45 -13.76 -0.09 8.57
N LEU A 46 -14.94 -0.71 8.48
CA LEU A 46 -15.92 -0.68 9.56
C LEU A 46 -15.40 -1.38 10.83
N SER A 47 -14.74 -2.53 10.66
CA SER A 47 -14.11 -3.29 11.74
C SER A 47 -12.98 -2.48 12.39
N ALA A 48 -12.18 -1.75 11.59
CA ALA A 48 -11.15 -0.85 12.06
C ALA A 48 -11.69 0.37 12.82
N LEU A 49 -12.78 0.99 12.35
CA LEU A 49 -13.43 2.09 13.07
C LEU A 49 -13.96 1.64 14.44
N TYR A 50 -14.55 0.45 14.51
CA TYR A 50 -14.94 -0.15 15.78
C TYR A 50 -13.72 -0.49 16.65
N GLY A 51 -12.65 -1.01 16.05
CA GLY A 51 -11.38 -1.25 16.73
C GLY A 51 -10.76 0.00 17.35
N LEU A 52 -10.83 1.14 16.65
CA LEU A 52 -10.41 2.44 17.17
C LEU A 52 -11.22 2.84 18.40
N TYR A 53 -12.55 2.72 18.31
CA TYR A 53 -13.44 2.99 19.46
C TYR A 53 -13.12 2.09 20.67
N LEU A 54 -12.89 0.79 20.45
CA LEU A 54 -12.47 -0.14 21.51
C LEU A 54 -11.09 0.25 22.07
N GLY A 55 -10.19 0.75 21.23
CA GLY A 55 -8.88 1.30 21.62
C GLY A 55 -8.95 2.35 22.73
N PHE A 56 -10.01 3.17 22.74
CA PHE A 56 -10.23 4.20 23.74
C PHE A 56 -11.07 3.75 24.95
N THR A 57 -11.73 2.59 24.88
CA THR A 57 -12.76 2.21 25.87
C THR A 57 -12.45 0.90 26.61
N SER A 58 -11.91 -0.12 25.94
CA SER A 58 -11.83 -1.47 26.51
C SER A 58 -10.54 -2.23 26.19
N VAL A 59 -9.80 -1.85 25.16
CA VAL A 59 -8.55 -2.53 24.76
C VAL A 59 -7.47 -2.28 25.81
N LYS A 60 -6.75 -3.33 26.21
CA LYS A 60 -5.66 -3.23 27.19
C LYS A 60 -4.44 -2.52 26.58
N TRP A 61 -3.72 -1.74 27.38
CA TRP A 61 -2.51 -1.03 26.96
C TRP A 61 -1.45 -1.94 26.32
N ALA A 62 -1.30 -3.18 26.79
CA ALA A 62 -0.40 -4.16 26.19
C ALA A 62 -0.78 -4.51 24.74
N THR A 63 -2.09 -4.62 24.45
CA THR A 63 -2.61 -4.84 23.09
C THR A 63 -2.33 -3.64 22.19
N ILE A 64 -2.48 -2.41 22.72
CA ILE A 64 -2.14 -1.18 22.00
C ILE A 64 -0.64 -1.16 21.65
N GLY A 65 0.22 -1.42 22.64
CA GLY A 65 1.67 -1.48 22.44
C GLY A 65 2.08 -2.52 21.41
N LEU A 66 1.49 -3.74 21.45
CA LEU A 66 1.74 -4.77 20.44
C LEU A 66 1.30 -4.31 19.05
N GLY A 67 0.12 -3.69 18.94
CA GLY A 67 -0.40 -3.16 17.67
C GLY A 67 0.56 -2.13 17.05
N ILE A 68 1.12 -1.22 17.85
CA ILE A 68 2.10 -0.23 17.40
C ILE A 68 3.39 -0.93 16.91
N ILE A 69 3.90 -1.92 17.64
CA ILE A 69 5.10 -2.67 17.21
C ILE A 69 4.84 -3.37 15.87
N PHE A 70 3.68 -4.03 15.73
CA PHE A 70 3.32 -4.74 14.51
C PHE A 70 3.09 -3.80 13.34
N TYR A 71 2.54 -2.60 13.59
CA TYR A 71 2.45 -1.53 12.60
C TYR A 71 3.83 -1.20 12.03
N PHE A 72 4.82 -0.91 12.89
CA PHE A 72 6.18 -0.56 12.43
C PHE A 72 6.87 -1.72 11.70
N PHE A 73 6.72 -2.96 12.18
CA PHE A 73 7.28 -4.12 11.46
C PHE A 73 6.66 -4.27 10.07
N ALA A 74 5.34 -4.13 9.94
CA ALA A 74 4.68 -4.14 8.65
C ALA A 74 5.20 -3.02 7.72
N GLU A 75 5.32 -1.78 8.21
CA GLU A 75 5.85 -0.66 7.43
C GLU A 75 7.32 -0.85 7.01
N ILE A 76 8.16 -1.41 7.88
CA ILE A 76 9.55 -1.77 7.52
C ILE A 76 9.55 -2.85 6.43
N GLY A 77 8.65 -3.84 6.54
CA GLY A 77 8.48 -4.89 5.53
C GLY A 77 8.08 -4.35 4.15
N ILE A 78 7.25 -3.31 4.10
CA ILE A 78 6.90 -2.61 2.86
C ILE A 78 8.06 -1.74 2.39
N THR A 79 8.54 -0.82 3.22
CA THR A 79 9.49 0.22 2.81
C THR A 79 10.90 -0.30 2.56
N ALA A 80 11.48 -1.06 3.50
CA ALA A 80 12.81 -1.63 3.35
C ALA A 80 12.78 -2.88 2.45
N GLY A 81 11.80 -3.76 2.67
CA GLY A 81 11.63 -5.01 1.90
C GLY A 81 11.04 -4.79 0.50
N ALA A 82 9.71 -4.79 0.41
CA ALA A 82 8.97 -4.77 -0.86
C ALA A 82 9.44 -3.65 -1.80
N HIS A 83 9.57 -2.44 -1.28
CA HIS A 83 9.90 -1.25 -2.02
C HIS A 83 11.40 -1.19 -2.36
N ARG A 84 12.26 -0.95 -1.35
CA ARG A 84 13.69 -0.63 -1.59
C ARG A 84 14.52 -1.84 -2.00
N LEU A 85 14.34 -3.00 -1.38
CA LEU A 85 15.11 -4.21 -1.66
C LEU A 85 14.62 -4.91 -2.92
N TRP A 86 13.36 -5.36 -2.95
CA TRP A 86 12.89 -6.23 -4.03
C TRP A 86 12.41 -5.46 -5.27
N SER A 87 11.80 -4.28 -5.13
CA SER A 87 11.36 -3.53 -6.31
C SER A 87 12.49 -2.76 -6.96
N HIS A 88 13.22 -1.95 -6.19
CA HIS A 88 14.25 -1.04 -6.70
C HIS A 88 15.68 -1.59 -6.67
N ARG A 89 15.94 -2.69 -5.96
CA ARG A 89 17.30 -3.25 -5.82
C ARG A 89 18.32 -2.21 -5.31
N SER A 90 17.87 -1.29 -4.45
CA SER A 90 18.69 -0.17 -3.96
C SER A 90 19.82 -0.60 -3.01
N TYR A 91 19.73 -1.82 -2.47
CA TYR A 91 20.78 -2.46 -1.66
C TYR A 91 20.71 -3.99 -1.80
N LYS A 92 21.73 -4.69 -1.31
CA LYS A 92 21.75 -6.16 -1.20
C LYS A 92 21.64 -6.57 0.25
N ALA A 93 20.76 -7.52 0.55
CA ALA A 93 20.61 -8.11 1.88
C ALA A 93 21.21 -9.52 1.89
N LYS A 94 21.79 -9.93 3.04
CA LYS A 94 22.10 -11.34 3.28
C LYS A 94 20.83 -12.07 3.69
N LEU A 95 20.84 -13.40 3.53
CA LEU A 95 19.70 -14.28 3.80
C LEU A 95 18.95 -14.00 5.13
N PRO A 96 19.62 -13.76 6.29
CA PRO A 96 18.91 -13.49 7.54
C PRO A 96 18.02 -12.23 7.46
N LEU A 97 18.52 -11.15 6.85
CA LEU A 97 17.76 -9.92 6.69
C LEU A 97 16.65 -10.08 5.64
N GLU A 98 16.90 -10.82 4.55
CA GLU A 98 15.86 -11.12 3.55
C GLU A 98 14.69 -11.89 4.17
N ILE A 99 14.97 -12.91 4.99
CA ILE A 99 13.93 -13.67 5.70
C ILE A 99 13.17 -12.76 6.67
N LEU A 100 13.89 -11.95 7.45
CA LEU A 100 13.28 -11.03 8.40
C LEU A 100 12.33 -10.03 7.71
N LEU A 101 12.79 -9.39 6.63
CA LEU A 101 11.98 -8.46 5.85
C LEU A 101 10.79 -9.15 5.17
N MET A 102 10.92 -10.43 4.81
CA MET A 102 9.81 -11.20 4.21
C MET A 102 8.73 -11.51 5.26
N VAL A 103 9.14 -11.86 6.48
CA VAL A 103 8.21 -12.02 7.62
C VAL A 103 7.50 -10.70 7.91
N PHE A 104 8.25 -9.60 8.02
CA PHE A 104 7.70 -8.26 8.24
C PHE A 104 6.74 -7.83 7.12
N ASN A 105 7.09 -8.05 5.85
CA ASN A 105 6.20 -7.78 4.73
C ASN A 105 4.91 -8.60 4.82
N SER A 106 5.01 -9.85 5.27
CA SER A 106 3.83 -10.72 5.45
C SER A 106 2.88 -10.22 6.54
N MET A 107 3.35 -9.44 7.50
CA MET A 107 2.50 -8.79 8.52
C MET A 107 1.67 -7.63 7.94
N ALA A 108 2.07 -7.09 6.78
CA ALA A 108 1.38 -6.00 6.10
C ALA A 108 0.22 -6.47 5.21
N PHE A 109 0.18 -7.75 4.82
CA PHE A 109 -0.87 -8.36 3.99
C PHE A 109 -1.18 -7.62 2.67
N GLN A 110 -0.22 -6.90 2.09
CA GLN A 110 -0.39 -6.17 0.82
C GLN A 110 -0.03 -7.03 -0.40
N ASN A 111 -0.62 -8.21 -0.52
CA ASN A 111 -0.17 -9.30 -1.41
C ASN A 111 1.22 -9.84 -1.05
N THR A 112 1.66 -10.89 -1.76
CA THR A 112 3.04 -11.40 -1.65
C THR A 112 4.04 -10.34 -2.12
N ALA A 113 5.21 -10.25 -1.50
CA ALA A 113 6.28 -9.32 -1.87
C ALA A 113 6.64 -9.39 -3.37
N LEU A 114 6.59 -10.59 -3.98
CA LEU A 114 6.80 -10.77 -5.41
C LEU A 114 5.74 -10.05 -6.26
N SER A 115 4.45 -10.25 -5.94
CA SER A 115 3.35 -9.57 -6.65
C SER A 115 3.39 -8.06 -6.45
N TRP A 116 3.66 -7.61 -5.22
CA TRP A 116 3.81 -6.20 -4.89
C TRP A 116 4.95 -5.58 -5.70
N ALA A 117 6.12 -6.21 -5.71
CA ALA A 117 7.29 -5.69 -6.43
C ALA A 117 7.11 -5.66 -7.94
N ARG A 118 6.43 -6.66 -8.52
CA ARG A 118 6.04 -6.61 -9.94
C ARG A 118 5.15 -5.40 -10.23
N ASP A 119 4.08 -5.23 -9.46
CA ASP A 119 3.13 -4.15 -9.69
C ASP A 119 3.79 -2.77 -9.49
N HIS A 120 4.68 -2.64 -8.51
CA HIS A 120 5.48 -1.43 -8.26
C HIS A 120 6.46 -1.10 -9.39
N ARG A 121 7.15 -2.11 -9.94
CA ARG A 121 8.01 -1.93 -11.12
C ARG A 121 7.23 -1.48 -12.35
N VAL A 122 6.01 -1.99 -12.53
CA VAL A 122 5.11 -1.54 -13.60
C VAL A 122 4.73 -0.09 -13.38
N HIS A 123 4.31 0.29 -12.16
CA HIS A 123 4.02 1.67 -11.81
C HIS A 123 5.17 2.62 -12.19
N HIS A 124 6.41 2.32 -11.82
CA HIS A 124 7.55 3.16 -12.19
C HIS A 124 7.90 3.16 -13.69
N LYS A 125 7.56 2.10 -14.43
CA LYS A 125 7.82 2.01 -15.88
C LYS A 125 6.86 2.85 -16.70
N CYS A 126 5.61 2.97 -16.25
CA CYS A 126 4.57 3.70 -16.96
C CYS A 126 3.70 4.56 -16.02
N PRO A 127 4.32 5.43 -15.19
CA PRO A 127 3.65 6.14 -14.12
C PRO A 127 2.54 7.04 -14.65
N ASP A 128 1.40 7.06 -13.97
CA ASP A 128 0.25 7.91 -14.27
C ASP A 128 -0.32 7.72 -15.70
N THR A 129 -0.02 6.57 -16.34
CA THR A 129 -0.60 6.17 -17.63
C THR A 129 -1.66 5.08 -17.49
N ASN A 130 -2.31 4.67 -18.58
CA ASN A 130 -3.24 3.53 -18.56
C ASN A 130 -2.59 2.18 -18.21
N GLY A 131 -1.25 2.09 -18.26
CA GLY A 131 -0.48 0.92 -17.83
C GLY A 131 -0.14 0.92 -16.33
N ASP A 132 -0.36 2.03 -15.62
CA ASP A 132 -0.14 2.13 -14.18
C ASP A 132 -1.31 1.49 -13.41
N PRO A 133 -1.06 0.50 -12.53
CA PRO A 133 -2.09 -0.12 -11.70
C PRO A 133 -2.92 0.86 -10.87
N HIS A 134 -2.32 1.95 -10.41
CA HIS A 134 -2.97 2.94 -9.52
C HIS A 134 -2.82 4.36 -10.05
N ASN A 135 -2.94 4.51 -11.37
CA ASN A 135 -2.89 5.77 -12.11
C ASN A 135 -3.61 6.93 -11.39
N ALA A 136 -2.85 7.96 -10.97
CA ALA A 136 -3.38 9.12 -10.26
C ALA A 136 -4.29 10.00 -11.13
N ASN A 137 -4.15 9.96 -12.46
CA ASN A 137 -5.02 10.68 -13.40
C ASN A 137 -6.47 10.18 -13.42
N ARG A 138 -6.75 9.02 -12.80
CA ARG A 138 -8.13 8.52 -12.56
C ARG A 138 -8.77 9.09 -11.30
N GLY A 139 -8.06 9.97 -10.59
CA GLY A 139 -8.53 10.67 -9.40
C GLY A 139 -8.12 9.98 -8.10
N PHE A 140 -8.23 10.76 -7.02
CA PHE A 140 -7.77 10.39 -5.67
C PHE A 140 -8.31 9.04 -5.23
N PHE A 141 -9.64 8.83 -5.30
CA PHE A 141 -10.24 7.60 -4.82
C PHE A 141 -9.73 6.36 -5.57
N TYR A 142 -9.56 6.46 -6.90
CA TYR A 142 -9.02 5.37 -7.70
C TYR A 142 -7.60 5.01 -7.27
N SER A 143 -6.69 6.00 -7.24
CA SER A 143 -5.29 5.79 -6.85
C SER A 143 -5.11 5.33 -5.41
N HIS A 144 -5.99 5.75 -4.50
CA HIS A 144 -5.91 5.39 -3.09
C HIS A 144 -6.36 3.94 -2.83
N VAL A 145 -7.58 3.57 -3.24
CA VAL A 145 -8.14 2.23 -2.95
C VAL A 145 -8.98 1.66 -4.09
N GLY A 146 -9.54 2.52 -4.96
CA GLY A 146 -10.44 2.13 -6.04
C GLY A 146 -9.82 1.13 -7.00
N TRP A 147 -8.52 1.24 -7.29
CA TRP A 147 -7.81 0.31 -8.16
C TRP A 147 -7.86 -1.14 -7.65
N LEU A 148 -7.86 -1.35 -6.33
CA LEU A 148 -8.00 -2.69 -5.71
C LEU A 148 -9.42 -3.24 -5.77
N MET A 149 -10.41 -2.38 -6.04
CA MET A 149 -11.83 -2.74 -6.16
C MET A 149 -12.27 -2.92 -7.61
N THR A 150 -11.34 -2.86 -8.56
CA THR A 150 -11.60 -3.00 -9.99
C THR A 150 -10.70 -4.04 -10.62
N LYS A 151 -11.12 -4.63 -11.73
CA LYS A 151 -10.20 -5.45 -12.54
C LYS A 151 -9.11 -4.56 -13.14
N LYS A 152 -7.89 -5.10 -13.19
CA LYS A 152 -6.77 -4.48 -13.92
C LYS A 152 -7.14 -4.34 -15.39
N SER A 153 -6.79 -3.20 -16.00
CA SER A 153 -6.98 -2.99 -17.43
C SER A 153 -6.08 -3.91 -18.26
N ASP A 154 -6.43 -4.15 -19.53
CA ASP A 154 -5.59 -4.93 -20.45
C ASP A 154 -4.18 -4.32 -20.60
N GLU A 155 -4.07 -2.99 -20.55
CA GLU A 155 -2.78 -2.31 -20.63
C GLU A 155 -1.92 -2.56 -19.38
N VAL A 156 -2.50 -2.52 -18.17
CA VAL A 156 -1.77 -2.92 -16.94
C VAL A 156 -1.31 -4.38 -17.03
N ILE A 157 -2.17 -5.28 -17.52
CA ILE A 157 -1.83 -6.70 -17.69
C ILE A 157 -0.69 -6.87 -18.70
N LYS A 158 -0.74 -6.15 -19.82
CA LYS A 158 0.29 -6.16 -20.86
C LYS A 158 1.62 -5.64 -20.32
N GLN A 159 1.64 -4.49 -19.66
CA GLN A 159 2.86 -3.94 -19.07
C GLN A 159 3.43 -4.85 -17.98
N GLY A 160 2.58 -5.50 -17.18
CA GLY A 160 2.99 -6.51 -16.20
C GLY A 160 3.67 -7.73 -16.81
N LYS A 161 3.26 -8.18 -18.01
CA LYS A 161 3.93 -9.27 -18.74
C LYS A 161 5.29 -8.86 -19.31
N LEU A 162 5.46 -7.58 -19.62
CA LEU A 162 6.71 -7.00 -20.15
C LEU A 162 7.69 -6.58 -19.04
N CYS A 163 7.30 -6.70 -17.77
CA CYS A 163 8.16 -6.37 -16.65
C CYS A 163 9.13 -7.51 -16.37
N ASP A 164 10.44 -7.22 -16.35
CA ASP A 164 11.43 -8.20 -15.89
C ASP A 164 11.26 -8.43 -14.38
N VAL A 165 11.00 -9.68 -14.03
CA VAL A 165 10.82 -10.19 -12.67
C VAL A 165 11.60 -11.48 -12.45
N ALA A 166 12.53 -11.83 -13.35
CA ALA A 166 13.28 -13.09 -13.26
C ALA A 166 14.04 -13.22 -11.94
N ASP A 167 14.56 -12.11 -11.42
CA ASP A 167 15.22 -12.02 -10.11
C ASP A 167 14.28 -12.31 -8.94
N LEU A 168 13.03 -11.85 -9.00
CA LEU A 168 12.04 -12.11 -7.94
C LEU A 168 11.67 -13.59 -7.91
N TYR A 169 11.51 -14.20 -9.09
CA TYR A 169 11.20 -15.61 -9.23
C TYR A 169 12.39 -16.53 -8.96
N SER A 170 13.63 -16.06 -9.08
CA SER A 170 14.80 -16.84 -8.70
C SER A 170 15.10 -16.79 -7.20
N ASN A 171 14.56 -15.81 -6.47
CA ASN A 171 14.75 -15.68 -5.02
C ASN A 171 13.95 -16.75 -4.24
N PRO A 172 14.61 -17.68 -3.52
CA PRO A 172 13.93 -18.76 -2.80
C PRO A 172 13.06 -18.26 -1.63
N VAL A 173 13.42 -17.13 -0.99
CA VAL A 173 12.65 -16.53 0.11
C VAL A 173 11.30 -16.03 -0.40
N LEU A 174 11.30 -15.33 -1.54
CA LEU A 174 10.06 -14.83 -2.16
C LEU A 174 9.19 -15.97 -2.70
N ARG A 175 9.81 -17.00 -3.28
CA ARG A 175 9.09 -18.20 -3.71
C ARG A 175 8.43 -18.92 -2.55
N PHE A 176 9.10 -19.02 -1.40
CA PHE A 176 8.53 -19.60 -0.18
C PHE A 176 7.30 -18.80 0.24
N GLN A 177 7.42 -17.48 0.41
CA GLN A 177 6.31 -16.62 0.80
C GLN A 177 5.13 -16.76 -0.18
N LYS A 178 5.40 -16.77 -1.48
CA LYS A 178 4.38 -16.94 -2.53
C LYS A 178 3.69 -18.31 -2.47
N LYS A 179 4.45 -19.38 -2.26
CA LYS A 179 3.93 -20.75 -2.18
C LYS A 179 2.99 -20.93 -0.98
N TYR A 180 3.30 -20.29 0.14
CA TYR A 180 2.53 -20.41 1.38
C TYR A 180 1.68 -19.16 1.68
N ALA A 181 1.40 -18.33 0.66
CA ALA A 181 0.86 -16.99 0.86
C ALA A 181 -0.38 -16.94 1.76
N VAL A 182 -1.38 -17.78 1.49
CA VAL A 182 -2.64 -17.78 2.25
C VAL A 182 -2.43 -18.14 3.74
N PRO A 183 -1.91 -19.34 4.08
CA PRO A 183 -1.73 -19.69 5.50
C PRO A 183 -0.66 -18.84 6.18
N PHE A 184 0.44 -18.50 5.50
CA PHE A 184 1.57 -17.81 6.13
C PHE A 184 1.28 -16.33 6.39
N ILE A 185 0.87 -15.59 5.35
CA ILE A 185 0.59 -14.15 5.47
C ILE A 185 -0.66 -13.94 6.33
N GLY A 186 -1.70 -14.77 6.15
CA GLY A 186 -2.90 -14.71 6.99
C GLY A 186 -2.61 -14.96 8.47
N THR A 187 -1.72 -15.90 8.78
CA THR A 187 -1.31 -16.17 10.17
C THR A 187 -0.56 -15.00 10.77
N LEU A 188 0.41 -14.44 10.06
CA LEU A 188 1.23 -13.33 10.55
C LEU A 188 0.44 -12.02 10.68
N CYS A 189 -0.50 -11.74 9.77
CA CYS A 189 -1.28 -10.50 9.79
C CYS A 189 -2.52 -10.56 10.68
N PHE A 190 -3.19 -11.72 10.81
CA PHE A 190 -4.48 -11.78 11.51
C PHE A 190 -4.46 -12.71 12.72
N VAL A 191 -3.92 -13.93 12.58
CA VAL A 191 -4.02 -14.93 13.65
C VAL A 191 -3.11 -14.58 14.82
N LEU A 192 -1.80 -14.41 14.60
CA LEU A 192 -0.85 -14.10 15.67
C LEU A 192 -1.17 -12.82 16.43
N PRO A 193 -1.41 -11.65 15.80
CA PRO A 193 -1.71 -10.44 16.54
C PRO A 193 -3.05 -10.48 17.27
N THR A 194 -3.94 -11.41 16.93
CA THR A 194 -5.18 -11.64 17.68
C THR A 194 -4.94 -12.59 18.86
N LEU A 195 -4.22 -13.70 18.64
CA LEU A 195 -4.01 -14.72 19.67
C LEU A 195 -3.01 -14.29 20.74
N ILE A 196 -1.95 -13.57 20.39
CA ILE A 196 -0.94 -13.13 21.37
C ILE A 196 -1.60 -12.33 22.52
N PRO A 197 -2.42 -11.29 22.26
CA PRO A 197 -3.13 -10.60 23.32
C PRO A 197 -4.05 -11.48 24.17
N MET A 198 -4.76 -12.40 23.52
CA MET A 198 -5.70 -13.29 24.20
C MET A 198 -5.00 -14.22 25.19
N TYR A 199 -3.89 -14.84 24.79
CA TYR A 199 -3.20 -15.84 25.61
C TYR A 199 -2.24 -15.23 26.65
N PHE A 200 -1.55 -14.14 26.33
CA PHE A 200 -0.48 -13.63 27.20
C PHE A 200 -0.97 -12.62 28.24
N TRP A 201 -2.05 -11.89 27.97
CA TRP A 201 -2.60 -10.93 28.93
C TRP A 201 -4.13 -10.91 28.98
N GLY A 202 -4.79 -11.95 28.48
CA GLY A 202 -6.24 -12.16 28.64
C GLY A 202 -7.08 -11.07 27.98
N GLU A 203 -6.67 -10.59 26.80
CA GLU A 203 -7.52 -9.72 25.98
C GLU A 203 -8.71 -10.50 25.42
N THR A 204 -9.86 -9.84 25.25
CA THR A 204 -11.02 -10.50 24.63
C THR A 204 -10.80 -10.69 23.12
N LEU A 205 -11.40 -11.73 22.52
CA LEU A 205 -11.37 -11.90 21.07
C LEU A 205 -11.89 -10.66 20.33
N ASN A 206 -12.97 -10.06 20.83
CA ASN A 206 -13.57 -8.86 20.23
C ASN A 206 -12.57 -7.69 20.19
N ASN A 207 -11.89 -7.41 21.32
CA ASN A 207 -10.90 -6.35 21.40
C ASN A 207 -9.68 -6.65 20.53
N ALA A 208 -9.09 -7.84 20.67
CA ALA A 208 -7.87 -8.23 19.96
C ALA A 208 -8.07 -8.23 18.44
N TRP A 209 -9.16 -8.80 17.95
CA TRP A 209 -9.46 -8.87 16.52
C TRP A 209 -9.70 -7.48 15.91
N HIS A 210 -10.60 -6.69 16.49
CA HIS A 210 -10.97 -5.40 15.91
C HIS A 210 -9.85 -4.37 16.04
N PHE A 211 -9.10 -4.37 17.16
CA PHE A 211 -7.93 -3.50 17.27
C PHE A 211 -6.82 -3.91 16.29
N ASN A 212 -6.66 -5.21 16.01
CA ASN A 212 -5.77 -5.67 14.96
C ASN A 212 -6.24 -5.23 13.56
N MET A 213 -7.55 -5.21 13.29
CA MET A 213 -8.10 -4.66 12.04
C MET A 213 -7.82 -3.17 11.91
N PHE A 214 -7.94 -2.42 13.01
CA PHE A 214 -7.55 -1.01 13.05
C PHE A 214 -6.08 -0.81 12.66
N ARG A 215 -5.17 -1.57 13.30
CA ARG A 215 -3.74 -1.58 12.96
C ARG A 215 -3.51 -1.86 11.48
N TYR A 216 -4.12 -2.91 10.94
CA TYR A 216 -3.99 -3.29 9.54
C TYR A 216 -4.51 -2.22 8.56
N VAL A 217 -5.67 -1.62 8.85
CA VAL A 217 -6.24 -0.56 8.00
C VAL A 217 -5.38 0.71 8.02
N ILE A 218 -4.75 1.06 9.13
CA ILE A 218 -3.78 2.16 9.13
C ILE A 218 -2.56 1.83 8.26
N ASN A 219 -2.02 0.60 8.34
CA ASN A 219 -0.92 0.19 7.45
C ASN A 219 -1.30 0.35 5.96
N LEU A 220 -2.51 -0.09 5.59
CA LEU A 220 -3.01 0.08 4.22
C LEU A 220 -3.08 1.55 3.82
N ASN A 221 -3.77 2.38 4.61
CA ASN A 221 -3.96 3.79 4.28
C ASN A 221 -2.63 4.57 4.23
N ALA A 222 -1.68 4.26 5.12
CA ALA A 222 -0.34 4.84 5.08
C ALA A 222 0.36 4.55 3.74
N THR A 223 0.30 3.30 3.25
CA THR A 223 0.85 2.96 1.94
C THR A 223 0.05 3.60 0.80
N PHE A 224 -1.28 3.60 0.88
CA PHE A 224 -2.15 4.15 -0.16
C PHE A 224 -2.01 5.66 -0.32
N CYS A 225 -1.63 6.38 0.73
CA CYS A 225 -1.27 7.80 0.63
C CYS A 225 -0.09 8.04 -0.32
N VAL A 226 0.86 7.11 -0.44
CA VAL A 226 1.98 7.24 -1.40
C VAL A 226 1.47 7.16 -2.84
N ASN A 227 0.41 6.40 -3.09
CA ASN A 227 -0.17 6.30 -4.44
C ASN A 227 -1.07 7.52 -4.77
N SER A 228 -1.70 8.12 -3.76
CA SER A 228 -2.73 9.14 -3.98
C SER A 228 -2.32 10.55 -3.54
N VAL A 229 -1.92 10.73 -2.29
CA VAL A 229 -1.56 12.03 -1.72
C VAL A 229 -0.28 12.55 -2.37
N VAL A 230 0.74 11.71 -2.45
CA VAL A 230 2.06 12.08 -2.98
C VAL A 230 2.01 12.39 -4.48
N HIS A 231 1.05 11.85 -5.23
CA HIS A 231 0.87 12.19 -6.65
C HIS A 231 0.04 13.45 -6.89
N LYS A 232 -0.50 14.07 -5.83
CA LYS A 232 -1.43 15.21 -5.97
C LYS A 232 -1.05 16.43 -5.16
N TRP A 233 -0.50 16.27 -3.97
CA TRP A 233 -0.23 17.37 -3.05
C TRP A 233 1.18 17.30 -2.49
N GLY A 234 1.99 18.31 -2.79
CA GLY A 234 3.35 18.47 -2.27
C GLY A 234 4.22 19.33 -3.19
N TYR A 235 5.50 19.42 -2.86
CA TYR A 235 6.47 20.20 -3.63
C TYR A 235 7.17 19.36 -4.70
N LYS A 236 7.63 19.97 -5.80
CA LYS A 236 8.39 19.29 -6.85
C LYS A 236 9.80 19.89 -7.03
N PRO A 237 10.72 19.68 -6.06
CA PRO A 237 12.03 20.31 -6.11
C PRO A 237 13.00 19.69 -7.14
N TYR A 238 12.75 18.47 -7.60
CA TYR A 238 13.67 17.73 -8.48
C TYR A 238 13.23 17.72 -9.95
N ASP A 239 11.95 17.44 -10.22
CA ASP A 239 11.38 17.43 -11.56
C ASP A 239 9.91 17.89 -11.49
N LYS A 240 9.60 19.01 -12.14
CA LYS A 240 8.25 19.58 -12.16
C LYS A 240 7.31 18.90 -13.16
N ASN A 241 7.88 18.15 -14.13
CA ASN A 241 7.14 17.55 -15.24
C ASN A 241 6.54 16.19 -14.92
N ILE A 242 6.86 15.62 -13.75
CA ILE A 242 6.28 14.35 -13.26
C ILE A 242 5.24 14.64 -12.17
N CYS A 243 4.26 13.77 -11.96
CA CYS A 243 3.24 13.99 -10.92
C CYS A 243 3.66 13.68 -9.47
N PRO A 244 4.59 12.75 -9.16
CA PRO A 244 5.07 12.58 -7.79
C PRO A 244 5.60 13.87 -7.17
N THR A 245 5.26 14.08 -5.90
CA THR A 245 5.64 15.26 -5.12
C THR A 245 6.36 14.87 -3.84
N GLN A 246 6.93 15.85 -3.13
CA GLN A 246 7.46 15.71 -1.79
C GLN A 246 6.39 16.17 -0.78
N ASN A 247 5.88 15.23 0.01
CA ASN A 247 4.88 15.44 1.07
C ASN A 247 5.51 15.08 2.44
N VAL A 248 5.40 15.98 3.42
CA VAL A 248 6.08 15.88 4.75
C VAL A 248 5.13 15.32 5.80
#